data_AF-A0A939RAQ9-F1
#
_entry.id   AF-A0A939RAQ9-F1
#
_cell.length_a   1.000
_cell.length_b   1.000
_cell.length_c   1.000
_cell.angle_alpha   90.00
_cell.angle_beta   90.00
_cell.angle_gamma   90.00
#
_symmetry.space_group_name_H-M   'P 1'
#
loop_
_entity.id
_entity.type
_entity.pdbx_description
1 polymer ?
#
loop_
_entity_poly.entity_id
_entity_poly.type
_entity_poly.pdbx_seq_one_letter_code
_entity_poly.pdbx_strand_id
1 'polypeptide(L)'
;MWIAISVLLCIALIISFTYHIIYRRQVEGLCRQTAFLNENKTELKIGMDLNAKELKELAEEIQKLSDNFNKTKVELYRQDEALRETIANLSHDIRTPLTSLDGYFQLLASENLTAEKKQQYLTIIKSRIVSLNDMLNE
;
A
#
# COMPACT_ATOMS: atom_id res chain seq x y z
N MET A 1 -60.40 34.33 -8.64
CA MET A 1 -59.42 33.51 -9.41
C MET A 1 -57.98 33.94 -9.16
N TRP A 2 -57.59 35.20 -9.42
CA TRP A 2 -56.19 35.66 -9.25
C TRP A 2 -55.60 35.50 -7.84
N ILE A 3 -56.37 35.77 -6.79
CA ILE A 3 -55.91 35.60 -5.39
C ILE A 3 -55.58 34.13 -5.09
N ALA A 4 -56.43 33.20 -5.55
CA ALA A 4 -56.19 31.76 -5.34
C ALA A 4 -54.93 31.27 -6.08
N ILE A 5 -54.69 31.78 -7.29
CA ILE A 5 -53.49 31.48 -8.08
C ILE A 5 -52.24 32.01 -7.36
N SER A 6 -52.29 33.23 -6.84
CA SER A 6 -51.18 33.82 -6.08
C SER A 6 -50.84 33.01 -4.83
N VAL A 7 -51.85 32.54 -4.09
CA VAL A 7 -51.64 31.73 -2.87
C VAL A 7 -51.00 30.38 -3.20
N LEU A 8 -51.48 29.70 -4.24
CA LEU A 8 -50.90 28.43 -4.71
C LEU A 8 -49.42 28.59 -5.13
N LEU A 9 -49.10 29.69 -5.81
CA LEU A 9 -47.75 29.97 -6.27
C LEU A 9 -46.80 30.24 -5.09
N CYS A 10 -47.26 30.96 -4.07
CA CYS A 10 -46.50 31.15 -2.84
C CYS A 10 -46.23 29.83 -2.11
N ILE A 11 -47.22 28.93 -2.02
CA ILE A 11 -47.04 27.61 -1.39
C ILE A 11 -46.02 26.76 -2.16
N ALA A 12 -46.10 26.75 -3.49
CA ALA A 12 -45.15 26.03 -4.34
C ALA A 12 -43.71 26.56 -4.17
N LEU A 13 -43.52 27.88 -4.07
CA LEU A 13 -42.23 28.49 -3.82
C LEU A 13 -41.68 28.14 -2.43
N ILE A 14 -42.52 28.11 -1.39
CA ILE A 14 -42.12 27.71 -0.04
C ILE A 14 -41.66 26.25 -0.03
N ILE A 15 -42.39 25.36 -0.69
CA ILE A 15 -42.03 23.94 -0.81
C ILE A 15 -40.70 23.79 -1.57
N SER A 16 -40.54 24.48 -2.71
CA SER A 16 -39.29 24.44 -3.47
C SER A 16 -38.10 24.95 -2.64
N PHE A 17 -38.29 26.03 -1.89
CA PHE A 17 -37.27 26.60 -1.03
C PHE A 17 -36.86 25.66 0.12
N THR A 18 -37.82 24.99 0.76
CA THR A 18 -37.53 24.02 1.83
C THR A 18 -36.80 22.79 1.29
N TYR A 19 -37.18 22.27 0.11
CA TYR A 19 -36.41 21.23 -0.57
C TYR A 19 -34.97 21.67 -0.83
N HIS A 20 -34.76 22.88 -1.35
CA HIS A 20 -33.42 23.37 -1.67
C HIS A 20 -32.51 23.49 -0.44
N ILE A 21 -33.06 23.92 0.70
CA ILE A 21 -32.34 23.98 1.98
C ILE A 21 -31.97 22.58 2.48
N ILE A 22 -32.89 21.61 2.40
CA ILE A 22 -32.65 20.24 2.85
C ILE A 22 -31.56 19.57 2.00
N TYR A 23 -31.61 19.71 0.67
CA TYR A 23 -30.58 19.18 -0.23
C TYR A 23 -29.19 19.75 0.08
N ARG A 24 -29.07 21.08 0.30
CA ARG A 24 -27.78 21.68 0.64
C ARG A 24 -27.23 21.15 1.96
N ARG A 25 -28.07 21.00 2.99
CA ARG A 25 -27.64 20.46 4.29
C ARG A 25 -27.17 19.01 4.20
N GLN A 26 -27.84 18.18 3.41
CA GLN A 26 -27.43 16.78 3.21
C GLN A 26 -26.07 16.68 2.50
N VAL A 27 -25.85 17.48 1.46
CA VAL A 27 -24.57 17.51 0.73
C VAL A 27 -23.44 18.00 1.62
N GLU A 28 -23.66 19.04 2.41
CA GLU A 28 -22.66 19.56 3.35
C GLU A 28 -22.34 18.54 4.46
N GLY A 29 -23.35 17.80 4.94
CA GLY A 29 -23.16 16.70 5.90
C GLY A 29 -22.37 15.52 5.34
N LEU A 30 -22.56 15.18 4.07
CA LEU A 30 -21.76 14.16 3.37
C LEU A 30 -20.32 14.64 3.16
N CYS A 31 -20.14 15.88 2.71
CA CYS A 31 -18.83 16.47 2.49
C CYS A 31 -18.02 16.56 3.80
N ARG A 32 -18.69 16.84 4.92
CA ARG A 32 -18.06 16.87 6.23
C ARG A 32 -17.68 15.46 6.72
N GLN A 33 -18.48 14.44 6.43
CA GLN A 33 -18.15 13.06 6.79
C GLN A 33 -17.04 12.48 5.91
N THR A 34 -17.03 12.76 4.60
CA THR A 34 -15.92 12.35 3.72
C THR A 34 -14.63 13.09 4.09
N ALA A 35 -14.70 14.38 4.41
CA ALA A 35 -13.56 15.13 4.95
C ALA A 35 -13.08 14.55 6.28
N PHE A 36 -13.99 14.19 7.18
CA PHE A 36 -13.66 13.59 8.48
C PHE A 36 -13.05 12.18 8.34
N LEU A 37 -13.54 11.35 7.42
CA LEU A 37 -12.95 10.04 7.08
C LEU A 37 -11.54 10.20 6.50
N ASN A 38 -11.34 11.23 5.65
CA ASN A 38 -10.03 11.55 5.09
C ASN A 38 -9.03 12.07 6.15
N GLU A 39 -9.51 12.85 7.14
CA GLU A 39 -8.65 13.39 8.21
C GLU A 39 -8.38 12.39 9.35
N ASN A 40 -9.32 11.53 9.72
CA ASN A 40 -9.21 10.74 10.96
C ASN A 40 -8.84 9.26 10.81
N LYS A 41 -8.68 8.70 9.61
CA LYS A 41 -8.28 7.28 9.41
C LYS A 41 -9.04 6.28 10.31
N THR A 42 -10.28 6.57 10.73
CA THR A 42 -11.02 5.75 11.70
C THR A 42 -12.23 5.11 11.05
N GLU A 43 -12.47 3.84 11.39
CA GLU A 43 -13.58 2.95 11.02
C GLU A 43 -14.95 3.46 11.51
N LEU A 44 -15.34 4.68 11.17
CA LEU A 44 -16.64 5.21 11.56
C LEU A 44 -17.72 4.73 10.58
N LYS A 45 -18.51 3.75 11.04
CA LYS A 45 -19.76 3.35 10.37
C LYS A 45 -20.62 4.59 10.15
N ILE A 46 -20.91 4.91 8.89
CA ILE A 46 -21.85 5.97 8.51
C ILE A 46 -23.24 5.57 9.02
N GLY A 47 -23.56 6.01 10.23
CA GLY A 47 -24.85 5.84 10.87
C GLY A 47 -25.65 7.12 10.77
N MET A 48 -26.33 7.35 9.65
CA MET A 48 -27.44 8.30 9.62
C MET A 48 -28.54 7.83 8.67
N ASP A 49 -29.77 8.05 9.12
CA ASP A 49 -31.05 7.73 8.50
C ASP A 49 -31.25 8.60 7.23
N LEU A 50 -30.52 8.23 6.16
CA LEU A 50 -30.56 8.92 4.88
C LEU A 50 -31.83 8.49 4.13
N ASN A 51 -32.82 9.37 4.09
CA ASN A 51 -34.12 9.20 3.42
C ASN A 51 -34.08 9.09 1.88
N ALA A 52 -32.91 8.85 1.27
CA ALA A 52 -32.77 8.52 -0.14
C ALA A 52 -31.87 7.29 -0.24
N LYS A 53 -32.46 6.17 -0.65
CA LYS A 53 -31.81 4.86 -0.79
C LYS A 53 -30.49 4.96 -1.57
N GLU A 54 -30.46 5.81 -2.57
CA GLU A 54 -29.33 6.08 -3.45
C GLU A 54 -28.13 6.70 -2.71
N LEU A 55 -28.39 7.56 -1.71
CA LEU A 55 -27.31 8.17 -0.90
C LEU A 55 -26.72 7.18 0.09
N LYS A 56 -27.52 6.25 0.61
CA LYS A 56 -27.05 5.16 1.47
C LYS A 56 -26.19 4.17 0.68
N GLU A 57 -26.63 3.79 -0.51
CA GLU A 57 -25.85 2.93 -1.41
C GLU A 57 -24.49 3.56 -1.78
N LEU A 58 -24.47 4.86 -2.09
CA LEU A 58 -23.22 5.57 -2.35
C LEU A 58 -22.28 5.59 -1.13
N ALA A 59 -22.83 5.84 0.07
CA ALA A 59 -22.06 5.84 1.31
C ALA A 59 -21.45 4.44 1.60
N GLU A 60 -22.20 3.37 1.36
CA GLU A 60 -21.73 1.99 1.51
C GLU A 60 -20.62 1.65 0.50
N GLU A 61 -20.72 2.10 -0.75
CA GLU A 61 -19.67 1.89 -1.75
C GLU A 61 -18.39 2.66 -1.43
N ILE A 62 -18.50 3.90 -0.93
CA ILE A 62 -17.34 4.67 -0.46
C ILE A 62 -16.65 3.95 0.71
N GLN A 63 -17.43 3.41 1.65
CA GLN A 63 -16.88 2.63 2.76
C GLN A 63 -16.13 1.40 2.27
N LYS A 64 -16.74 0.61 1.36
CA LYS A 64 -16.08 -0.56 0.76
C LYS A 64 -14.77 -0.20 0.06
N LEU A 65 -14.75 0.92 -0.67
CA LEU A 65 -13.55 1.39 -1.34
C LEU A 65 -12.45 1.76 -0.34
N SER A 66 -12.80 2.48 0.72
CA SER A 66 -11.87 2.83 1.80
C SER A 66 -11.30 1.59 2.49
N ASP A 67 -12.15 0.59 2.78
CA ASP A 67 -11.73 -0.66 3.40
C ASP A 67 -10.77 -1.45 2.48
N ASN A 68 -11.08 -1.51 1.19
CA ASN A 68 -10.23 -2.16 0.20
C ASN A 68 -8.89 -1.44 0.06
N PHE A 69 -8.89 -0.10 0.02
CA PHE A 69 -7.67 0.69 -0.03
C PHE A 69 -6.77 0.42 1.19
N ASN A 70 -7.35 0.40 2.40
CA ASN A 70 -6.60 0.09 3.61
C ASN A 70 -6.03 -1.34 3.60
N LYS A 71 -6.80 -2.33 3.12
CA LYS A 71 -6.32 -3.70 2.95
C LYS A 71 -5.14 -3.79 1.98
N THR A 72 -5.27 -3.19 0.79
CA THR A 72 -4.19 -3.14 -0.19
C THR A 72 -2.95 -2.45 0.36
N LYS A 73 -3.13 -1.36 1.12
CA LYS A 73 -2.02 -0.66 1.75
C LYS A 73 -1.28 -1.53 2.77
N VAL A 74 -2.00 -2.27 3.62
CA VAL A 74 -1.38 -3.20 4.57
C VAL A 74 -0.62 -4.31 3.85
N GLU A 75 -1.19 -4.84 2.78
CA GLU A 75 -0.55 -5.88 1.97
C GLU A 75 0.74 -5.37 1.31
N LEU A 76 0.73 -4.16 0.76
CA LEU A 76 1.93 -3.53 0.19
C LEU A 76 3.04 -3.34 1.24
N TYR A 77 2.69 -2.95 2.47
CA TYR A 77 3.70 -2.86 3.54
C TYR A 77 4.30 -4.22 3.88
N ARG A 78 3.48 -5.27 3.93
CA ARG A 78 3.97 -6.64 4.18
C ARG A 78 4.87 -7.13 3.05
N GLN A 79 4.53 -6.82 1.80
CA GLN A 79 5.35 -7.15 0.64
C GLN A 79 6.68 -6.38 0.65
N ASP A 80 6.70 -5.09 1.01
CA ASP A 80 7.93 -4.32 1.15
C ASP A 80 8.82 -4.90 2.27
N GLU A 81 8.23 -5.26 3.41
CA GLU A 81 8.96 -5.89 4.52
C GLU A 81 9.56 -7.24 4.13
N ALA A 82 8.76 -8.11 3.49
CA ALA A 82 9.23 -9.40 2.98
C ALA A 82 10.35 -9.23 1.94
N LEU A 83 10.22 -8.26 1.02
CA LEU A 83 11.24 -7.97 0.02
C LEU A 83 12.55 -7.51 0.69
N ARG A 84 12.48 -6.64 1.70
CA ARG A 84 13.65 -6.20 2.47
C ARG A 84 14.32 -7.36 3.18
N GLU A 85 13.55 -8.26 3.78
CA GLU A 85 14.08 -9.46 4.43
C GLU A 85 14.76 -10.38 3.41
N THR A 86 14.14 -10.63 2.25
CA THR A 86 14.74 -11.40 1.15
C THR A 86 16.07 -10.79 0.70
N ILE A 87 16.11 -9.47 0.49
CA ILE A 87 17.34 -8.76 0.10
C ILE A 87 18.41 -8.87 1.18
N ALA A 88 18.04 -8.72 2.46
CA ALA A 88 18.98 -8.83 3.58
C ALA A 88 19.57 -10.24 3.70
N ASN A 89 18.73 -11.27 3.56
CA ASN A 89 19.14 -12.67 3.57
C ASN A 89 20.06 -12.99 2.38
N LEU A 90 19.67 -12.61 1.17
CA LEU A 90 20.53 -12.77 -0.02
C LEU A 90 21.88 -12.04 0.15
N SER A 91 21.87 -10.83 0.71
CA SER A 91 23.10 -10.07 0.97
C SER A 91 24.02 -10.76 1.97
N HIS A 92 23.45 -11.37 3.02
CA HIS A 92 24.20 -12.16 3.98
C HIS A 92 24.83 -13.40 3.32
N ASP A 93 24.04 -14.09 2.51
CA ASP A 93 24.45 -15.33 1.87
C ASP A 93 25.50 -15.12 0.78
N ILE A 94 25.47 -13.98 0.07
CA ILE A 94 26.52 -13.56 -0.86
C ILE A 94 27.81 -13.16 -0.13
N ARG A 95 27.71 -12.52 1.05
CA ARG A 95 28.88 -12.03 1.80
C ARG A 95 29.80 -13.18 2.23
N THR A 96 29.23 -14.32 2.60
CA THR A 96 29.98 -15.50 3.07
C THR A 96 30.98 -16.05 2.04
N PRO A 97 30.58 -16.44 0.81
CA PRO A 97 31.51 -16.90 -0.22
C PRO A 97 32.44 -15.78 -0.69
N LEU A 98 32.00 -14.51 -0.71
CA LEU A 98 32.87 -13.38 -1.07
C LEU A 98 34.02 -13.18 -0.08
N THR A 99 33.73 -13.28 1.21
CA THR A 99 34.75 -13.21 2.28
C THR A 99 35.72 -14.38 2.17
N SER A 100 35.20 -15.58 1.87
CA SER A 100 36.04 -16.75 1.62
C SER A 100 36.94 -16.56 0.40
N LEU A 101 36.43 -16.00 -0.69
CA LEU A 101 37.20 -15.71 -1.91
C LEU A 101 38.35 -14.75 -1.63
N ASP A 102 38.07 -13.64 -0.92
CA ASP A 102 39.10 -12.67 -0.53
C ASP A 102 40.21 -13.33 0.29
N GLY A 103 39.86 -14.17 1.28
CA GLY A 103 40.83 -14.92 2.06
C GLY A 103 41.71 -15.86 1.20
N TYR A 104 41.13 -16.56 0.23
CA TYR A 104 41.92 -17.41 -0.66
C TYR A 104 42.80 -16.62 -1.64
N PHE A 105 42.38 -15.42 -2.08
CA PHE A 105 43.24 -14.53 -2.85
C PHE A 105 44.44 -14.04 -2.04
N GLN A 106 44.23 -13.70 -0.76
CA GLN A 106 45.34 -13.35 0.15
C GLN A 106 46.31 -14.52 0.34
N LEU A 107 45.81 -15.74 0.50
CA LEU A 107 46.66 -16.94 0.59
C LEU A 107 47.42 -17.23 -0.72
N LEU A 108 46.81 -16.95 -1.87
CA LEU A 108 47.47 -17.06 -3.18
C LEU A 108 48.59 -16.03 -3.38
N ALA A 109 48.50 -14.86 -2.76
CA ALA A 109 49.50 -13.80 -2.82
C ALA A 109 50.72 -14.05 -1.91
N SER A 110 50.76 -15.15 -1.16
CA SER A 110 51.83 -15.45 -0.21
C SER A 110 53.11 -15.95 -0.91
N GLU A 111 54.27 -15.44 -0.51
CA GLU A 111 55.57 -15.65 -1.21
C GLU A 111 56.11 -17.11 -1.18
N ASN A 112 55.60 -17.98 -0.30
CA ASN A 112 56.07 -19.36 -0.13
C ASN A 112 54.99 -20.43 -0.39
N LEU A 113 54.30 -20.32 -1.53
CA LEU A 113 53.20 -21.23 -1.87
C LEU A 113 53.66 -22.39 -2.77
N THR A 114 53.38 -23.63 -2.35
CA THR A 114 53.64 -24.81 -3.18
C THR A 114 52.66 -24.91 -4.35
N ALA A 115 53.07 -25.60 -5.42
CA ALA A 115 52.22 -25.81 -6.59
C ALA A 115 50.91 -26.54 -6.23
N GLU A 116 50.97 -27.52 -5.32
CA GLU A 116 49.77 -28.23 -4.87
C GLU A 116 48.78 -27.31 -4.12
N LYS A 117 49.28 -26.48 -3.20
CA LYS A 117 48.42 -25.54 -2.45
C LYS A 117 47.81 -24.49 -3.37
N LYS A 118 48.58 -24.00 -4.34
CA LYS A 118 48.07 -23.07 -5.37
C LYS A 118 46.91 -23.68 -6.15
N GLN A 119 47.07 -24.92 -6.61
CA GLN A 119 46.01 -25.64 -7.33
C GLN A 119 44.77 -25.89 -6.45
N GLN A 120 44.97 -26.22 -5.18
CA GLN A 120 43.89 -26.40 -4.22
C GLN A 120 43.10 -25.10 -4.01
N TYR A 121 43.76 -23.97 -3.79
CA TYR A 121 43.09 -22.67 -3.60
C TYR A 121 42.34 -22.22 -4.84
N LEU A 122 42.91 -22.39 -6.03
CA LEU A 122 42.22 -22.10 -7.30
C LEU A 122 40.96 -22.97 -7.47
N THR A 123 41.02 -24.23 -7.06
CA THR A 123 39.86 -25.14 -7.10
C THR A 123 38.75 -24.65 -6.17
N ILE A 124 39.10 -24.22 -4.95
CA ILE A 124 38.13 -23.69 -3.98
C ILE A 124 37.52 -22.38 -4.50
N ILE A 125 38.34 -21.47 -5.04
CA ILE A 125 37.85 -20.22 -5.66
C ILE A 125 36.84 -20.52 -6.75
N LYS A 126 37.15 -21.45 -7.66
CA LYS A 126 36.22 -21.84 -8.73
C LYS A 126 34.91 -22.40 -8.18
N SER A 127 34.97 -23.25 -7.15
CA SER A 127 33.78 -23.79 -6.48
C SER A 127 32.93 -22.68 -5.84
N ARG A 128 33.55 -21.68 -5.20
CA ARG A 128 32.82 -20.54 -4.60
C ARG A 128 32.17 -19.64 -5.65
N ILE A 129 32.82 -19.41 -6.79
CA ILE A 129 32.25 -18.66 -7.92
C ILE A 129 31.03 -19.38 -8.49
N VAL A 130 31.11 -20.72 -8.67
CA VAL A 130 29.96 -21.52 -9.14
C VAL A 130 28.80 -21.42 -8.14
N SER A 131 29.06 -21.61 -6.85
CA SER A 131 28.04 -21.48 -5.81
C SER A 131 27.37 -20.10 -5.80
N LEU A 132 28.13 -19.02 -5.99
CA LEU A 132 27.57 -17.66 -6.12
C LEU A 132 26.70 -17.51 -7.37
N ASN A 133 27.13 -18.09 -8.49
CA ASN A 133 26.36 -18.04 -9.73
C ASN A 133 25.06 -18.86 -9.62
N ASP A 134 25.09 -20.00 -8.94
CA ASP A 134 23.89 -20.80 -8.69
C ASP A 134 22.89 -20.01 -7.83
N MET A 135 23.35 -19.35 -6.76
CA MET A 135 22.53 -18.48 -5.91
C MET A 135 21.91 -17.26 -6.62
N LEU A 136 22.52 -16.80 -7.72
CA LEU A 136 22.02 -15.66 -8.52
C LEU A 136 21.07 -16.08 -9.64
N ASN A 137 21.10 -17.36 -10.05
CA ASN A 137 20.28 -17.90 -11.13
C ASN A 137 19.06 -18.70 -10.62
N GLU A 138 18.94 -18.89 -9.31
CA GLU A 138 17.70 -19.30 -8.62
C GLU A 138 16.74 -18.12 -8.46
#